data_AF-A0A7C9TTT4-F1
#
_entry.id   AF-A0A7C9TTT4-F1
#
_cell.length_a   1.000
_cell.length_b   1.000
_cell.length_c   1.000
_cell.angle_alpha   90.00
_cell.angle_beta   90.00
_cell.angle_gamma   90.00
#
_symmetry.space_group_name_H-M   'P 1'
#
loop_
_entity.id
_entity.type
_entity.pdbx_description
1 polymer ?
#
loop_
_entity_poly.entity_id
_entity_poly.type
_entity_poly.pdbx_seq_one_letter_code
_entity_poly.pdbx_strand_id
1 'polypeptide(L)'
;MRNRSGDRIMPPGKSIIILNEDEGWLYCWNRQEYRRDGLGGLPECTLFRNEGKRLSSEIILECEKVLVECHPNWPRCAFTYVDPRFVESPNPGYCFKKAGWRKIDKSKNLGLLLMMKIIKP
;
A
#
# COMPACT_ATOMS: atom_id res chain seq x y z
N MET A 1 1.59 26.08 1.70
CA MET A 1 2.13 24.76 2.13
C MET A 1 1.47 24.38 3.44
N ARG A 2 0.97 23.15 3.62
CA ARG A 2 0.47 22.71 4.94
C ARG A 2 1.67 22.32 5.79
N ASN A 3 1.86 23.03 6.90
CA ASN A 3 2.84 22.71 7.93
C ASN A 3 2.51 21.33 8.52
N ARG A 4 3.26 20.30 8.13
CA ARG A 4 3.26 18.99 8.81
C ARG A 4 4.39 19.08 9.82
N SER A 5 4.08 19.05 11.12
CA SER A 5 5.09 18.81 12.15
C SER A 5 5.84 17.52 11.78
N GLY A 6 7.14 17.63 11.53
CA GLY A 6 7.94 16.72 10.70
C GLY A 6 8.22 15.31 11.24
N ASP A 7 7.50 14.85 12.26
CA ASP A 7 7.93 13.70 13.06
C ASP A 7 7.24 12.38 12.67
N ARG A 8 6.49 12.35 11.56
CA ARG A 8 5.73 11.16 11.14
C ARG A 8 6.11 10.70 9.75
N ILE A 9 6.42 9.42 9.64
CA ILE A 9 6.70 8.73 8.38
C ILE A 9 5.44 8.46 7.54
N MET A 10 4.25 8.49 8.15
CA MET A 10 2.97 8.20 7.50
C MET A 10 1.93 9.30 7.74
N PRO A 11 0.93 9.45 6.84
CA PRO A 11 -0.22 10.31 7.09
C PRO A 11 -0.97 9.92 8.38
N PRO A 12 -1.66 10.86 9.05
CA PRO A 12 -2.45 10.56 10.25
C PRO A 12 -3.47 9.45 10.01
N GLY A 13 -3.56 8.48 10.92
CA GLY A 13 -4.44 7.32 10.79
C GLY A 13 -4.04 6.20 11.75
N LYS A 14 -4.69 5.03 11.61
CA LYS A 14 -4.23 3.80 12.25
C LYS A 14 -3.24 3.12 11.30
N SER A 15 -2.05 2.77 11.78
CA SER A 15 -0.99 2.22 10.94
C SER A 15 -0.50 0.87 11.43
N ILE A 16 -0.02 0.06 10.49
CA ILE A 16 0.71 -1.18 10.74
C ILE A 16 2.03 -1.05 9.98
N ILE A 17 3.14 -1.27 10.67
CA ILE A 17 4.48 -1.27 10.07
C ILE A 17 5.01 -2.70 10.19
N ILE A 18 5.35 -3.30 9.06
CA ILE A 18 5.87 -4.67 8.98
C ILE A 18 7.29 -4.56 8.43
N LEU A 19 8.26 -4.91 9.26
CA LEU A 19 9.69 -4.95 8.91
C LEU A 19 10.16 -6.39 9.05
N ASN A 20 10.92 -6.90 8.08
CA ASN A 20 11.53 -8.21 8.23
C ASN A 20 12.74 -8.18 9.16
N GLU A 21 13.10 -9.34 9.69
CA GLU A 21 14.21 -9.48 10.65
C GLU A 21 15.55 -8.95 10.11
N ASP A 22 15.84 -9.20 8.83
CA ASP A 22 17.08 -8.73 8.18
C ASP A 22 16.98 -7.30 7.61
N GLU A 23 15.89 -6.58 7.86
CA GLU A 23 15.60 -5.22 7.37
C GLU A 23 15.63 -5.01 5.83
N GLY A 24 15.77 -6.09 5.07
CA GLY A 24 15.72 -6.12 3.60
C GLY A 24 14.38 -5.72 2.99
N TRP A 25 13.27 -5.71 3.74
CA TRP A 25 12.01 -5.15 3.25
C TRP A 25 11.12 -4.57 4.35
N LEU A 26 10.31 -3.58 3.95
CA LEU A 26 9.37 -2.84 4.80
C LEU A 26 8.03 -2.68 4.07
N TYR A 27 6.94 -2.90 4.78
CA TYR A 27 5.58 -2.68 4.27
C TYR A 27 4.73 -1.93 5.30
N CYS A 28 4.07 -0.85 4.88
CA CYS A 28 3.27 -0.02 5.76
C CYS A 28 1.81 0.08 5.31
N TRP A 29 0.91 -0.42 6.15
CA TRP A 29 -0.51 -0.15 6.05
C TRP A 29 -0.87 1.14 6.79
N ASN A 30 -1.76 1.93 6.21
CA ASN A 30 -2.39 3.05 6.90
C ASN A 30 -3.88 3.07 6.60
N ARG A 31 -4.70 3.34 7.61
CA ARG A 31 -6.15 3.50 7.45
C ARG A 31 -6.56 4.88 7.94
N GLN A 32 -6.94 5.71 6.98
CA GLN A 32 -7.45 7.06 7.23
C GLN A 32 -8.96 7.10 7.05
N GLU A 33 -9.70 7.57 8.04
CA GLU A 33 -11.16 7.70 7.92
C GLU A 33 -11.55 8.79 6.92
N TYR A 34 -10.84 9.92 6.95
CA TYR A 34 -11.20 11.10 6.18
C TYR A 34 -10.25 11.31 5.01
N ARG A 35 -10.74 11.06 3.79
CA ARG A 35 -10.02 11.30 2.54
C ARG A 35 -10.90 11.99 1.51
N ARG A 36 -10.27 12.70 0.56
CA ARG A 36 -10.97 13.44 -0.51
C ARG A 36 -11.14 12.62 -1.80
N ASP A 37 -10.58 11.42 -1.85
CA ASP A 37 -10.62 10.51 -3.00
C ASP A 37 -11.71 9.43 -2.89
N GLY A 38 -12.54 9.48 -1.83
CA GLY A 38 -13.61 8.50 -1.60
C GLY A 38 -13.13 7.15 -1.07
N LEU A 39 -11.83 6.99 -0.81
CA LEU A 39 -11.22 5.75 -0.30
C LEU A 39 -11.09 5.75 1.24
N GLY A 40 -11.82 6.64 1.92
CA GLY A 40 -11.81 6.75 3.38
C GLY A 40 -12.21 5.43 4.04
N GLY A 41 -11.51 5.07 5.11
CA GLY A 41 -11.73 3.85 5.88
C GLY A 41 -11.14 2.57 5.25
N LEU A 42 -10.60 2.62 4.03
CA LEU A 42 -9.92 1.47 3.43
C LEU A 42 -8.44 1.41 3.87
N PRO A 43 -7.85 0.21 4.01
CA PRO A 43 -6.40 0.03 4.17
C PRO A 43 -5.63 0.49 2.91
N GLU A 44 -4.71 1.41 3.11
CA GLU A 44 -3.76 1.91 2.11
C GLU A 44 -2.37 1.32 2.35
N CYS A 45 -1.76 0.72 1.32
CA CYS A 45 -0.31 0.52 1.33
C CYS A 45 0.34 1.87 1.00
N THR A 46 0.88 2.53 2.02
CA THR A 46 1.48 3.87 1.91
C THR A 46 2.97 3.84 1.63
N LEU A 47 3.64 2.76 2.00
CA LEU A 47 5.07 2.56 1.79
C LEU A 47 5.32 1.07 1.59
N PHE A 48 6.10 0.75 0.55
CA PHE A 48 6.64 -0.58 0.34
C PHE A 48 8.04 -0.45 -0.26
N ARG A 49 9.03 -1.04 0.42
CA ARG A 49 10.42 -1.11 -0.03
C ARG A 49 10.89 -2.55 0.07
N ASN A 50 11.52 -3.06 -0.98
CA ASN A 50 12.16 -4.38 -0.98
C ASN A 50 13.55 -4.25 -1.60
N GLU A 51 14.57 -4.43 -0.77
CA GLU A 51 15.99 -4.50 -1.12
C GLU A 51 16.55 -5.91 -0.91
N GLY A 52 15.72 -6.83 -0.43
CA GLY A 52 16.05 -8.23 -0.24
C GLY A 52 15.86 -9.08 -1.50
N LYS A 53 16.11 -10.39 -1.37
CA LYS A 53 16.06 -11.35 -2.48
C LYS A 53 14.67 -11.96 -2.72
N ARG A 54 13.74 -11.77 -1.78
CA ARG A 54 12.39 -12.36 -1.86
C ARG A 54 11.55 -11.64 -2.91
N LEU A 55 10.62 -12.35 -3.54
CA LEU A 55 9.74 -11.74 -4.52
C LEU A 55 8.80 -10.76 -3.83
N SER A 56 8.77 -9.53 -4.33
CA SER A 56 7.89 -8.47 -3.81
C SER A 56 6.42 -8.87 -3.78
N SER A 57 5.95 -9.67 -4.75
CA SER A 57 4.57 -10.17 -4.77
C SER A 57 4.26 -11.15 -3.65
N GLU A 58 5.24 -11.96 -3.21
CA GLU A 58 5.06 -12.87 -2.07
C GLU A 58 5.01 -12.10 -0.76
N ILE A 59 5.90 -11.10 -0.60
CA ILE A 59 5.89 -10.18 0.55
C ILE A 59 4.54 -9.47 0.67
N ILE A 60 3.99 -8.97 -0.45
CA ILE A 60 2.66 -8.34 -0.46
C ILE A 60 1.60 -9.31 0.08
N LEU A 61 1.57 -10.56 -0.38
CA LEU A 61 0.60 -11.56 0.07
C LEU A 61 0.76 -11.91 1.55
N GLU A 62 1.98 -11.90 2.09
CA GLU A 62 2.22 -12.06 3.54
C GLU A 62 1.70 -10.86 4.33
N CYS A 63 1.98 -9.64 3.87
CA CYS A 63 1.52 -8.43 4.53
C CYS A 63 -0.01 -8.30 4.51
N GLU A 64 -0.68 -8.86 3.49
CA GLU A 64 -2.14 -8.99 3.46
C GLU A 64 -2.67 -9.93 4.56
N LYS A 65 -1.98 -11.06 4.82
CA LYS A 65 -2.35 -11.97 5.92
C LYS A 65 -2.19 -11.29 7.29
N VAL A 66 -1.07 -10.59 7.50
CA VAL A 66 -0.84 -9.83 8.73
C VAL A 66 -1.94 -8.79 8.95
N LEU A 67 -2.38 -8.08 7.90
CA LEU A 67 -3.52 -7.16 8.00
C LEU A 67 -4.80 -7.89 8.43
N VAL A 68 -5.07 -9.06 7.86
CA VAL A 68 -6.26 -9.87 8.16
C VAL A 68 -6.28 -10.32 9.62
N GLU A 69 -5.14 -10.80 10.10
CA GLU A 69 -4.94 -11.35 11.44
C GLU A 69 -4.92 -10.27 12.51
N CYS A 70 -4.13 -9.21 12.35
CA CYS A 70 -4.00 -8.15 13.34
C CYS A 70 -5.24 -7.23 13.40
N HIS A 71 -5.96 -7.10 12.27
CA HIS A 71 -7.13 -6.22 12.18
C HIS A 71 -8.30 -6.93 11.47
N PRO A 72 -8.97 -7.88 12.16
CA PRO A 72 -10.09 -8.62 11.59
C PRO A 72 -11.27 -7.72 11.19
N ASN A 73 -11.42 -6.58 11.87
CA ASN A 73 -12.53 -5.63 11.66
C ASN A 73 -12.26 -4.58 10.59
N TRP A 74 -11.07 -4.52 9.98
CA TRP A 74 -10.80 -3.57 8.90
C TRP A 74 -11.42 -4.05 7.59
N PRO A 75 -11.89 -3.13 6.72
CA PRO A 75 -12.37 -3.51 5.40
C PRO A 75 -11.35 -4.34 4.64
N ARG A 76 -11.83 -5.39 3.96
CA ARG A 76 -10.99 -6.29 3.16
C ARG A 76 -10.67 -5.77 1.77
N CYS A 77 -11.05 -4.53 1.45
CA CYS A 77 -10.68 -3.89 0.20
C CYS A 77 -9.50 -2.95 0.45
N ALA A 78 -8.33 -3.30 -0.07
CA ALA A 78 -7.10 -2.52 0.07
C ALA A 78 -6.76 -1.78 -1.22
N PHE A 79 -6.03 -0.67 -1.07
CA PHE A 79 -5.59 0.14 -2.20
C PHE A 79 -4.15 0.66 -2.04
N THR A 80 -3.56 1.06 -3.16
CA THR A 80 -2.29 1.80 -3.20
C THR A 80 -2.24 2.66 -4.47
N TYR A 81 -1.35 3.65 -4.45
CA TYR A 81 -1.04 4.46 -5.62
C TYR A 81 0.38 4.16 -6.10
N VAL A 82 0.51 3.84 -7.38
CA VAL A 82 1.82 3.64 -8.03
C VAL A 82 2.08 4.81 -8.97
N ASP A 83 3.19 5.51 -8.80
CA ASP A 83 3.62 6.52 -9.77
C ASP A 83 4.35 5.85 -10.95
N PRO A 84 3.74 5.78 -12.14
CA PRO A 84 4.36 5.12 -13.27
C PRO A 84 5.61 5.84 -13.78
N ARG A 85 5.80 7.13 -13.42
CA ARG A 85 6.94 7.94 -13.87
C ARG A 85 8.25 7.55 -13.19
N PHE A 86 8.15 6.89 -12.03
CA PHE A 86 9.30 6.40 -11.25
C PHE A 86 9.47 4.87 -11.36
N VAL A 87 8.83 4.24 -12.35
CA VAL A 87 8.96 2.80 -12.58
C VAL A 87 9.64 2.57 -13.93
N GLU A 88 10.83 1.99 -13.89
CA GLU A 88 11.60 1.65 -15.10
C GLU A 88 10.96 0.52 -15.91
N SER A 89 10.23 -0.37 -15.25
CA SER A 89 9.50 -1.44 -15.92
C SER A 89 8.38 -0.88 -16.81
N PRO A 90 8.18 -1.41 -18.03
CA PRO A 90 7.03 -1.07 -18.86
C PRO A 90 5.69 -1.50 -18.23
N ASN A 91 5.72 -2.26 -17.13
CA ASN A 91 4.55 -2.71 -16.40
C ASN A 91 4.49 -2.13 -14.97
N PRO A 92 4.15 -0.84 -14.78
CA PRO A 92 4.06 -0.24 -13.45
C PRO A 92 3.13 -0.99 -12.51
N GLY A 93 3.59 -1.20 -11.27
CA GLY A 93 2.86 -1.97 -10.26
C GLY A 93 2.84 -3.47 -10.53
N TYR A 94 3.81 -4.03 -11.28
CA TYR A 94 3.85 -5.44 -11.62
C TYR A 94 3.80 -6.38 -10.41
N CYS A 95 4.51 -6.05 -9.33
CA CYS A 95 4.49 -6.82 -8.08
C CYS A 95 3.08 -6.90 -7.49
N PHE A 96 2.34 -5.79 -7.45
CA PHE A 96 0.95 -5.75 -7.03
C PHE A 96 0.06 -6.57 -7.97
N LYS A 97 0.22 -6.43 -9.29
CA LYS A 97 -0.52 -7.22 -10.28
C LYS A 97 -0.30 -8.72 -10.08
N LYS A 98 0.94 -9.14 -9.82
CA LYS A 98 1.29 -10.53 -9.52
C LYS A 98 0.69 -11.01 -8.19
N ALA A 99 0.59 -10.14 -7.20
CA ALA A 99 -0.16 -10.41 -5.98
C ALA A 99 -1.69 -10.37 -6.18
N GLY A 100 -2.21 -10.22 -7.40
CA GLY A 100 -3.64 -10.24 -7.70
C GLY A 100 -4.36 -8.89 -7.56
N TRP A 101 -3.62 -7.80 -7.39
CA TRP A 101 -4.18 -6.45 -7.42
C TRP A 101 -4.52 -6.03 -8.83
N ARG A 102 -5.55 -5.20 -8.97
CA ARG A 102 -6.00 -4.69 -10.26
C ARG A 102 -5.86 -3.18 -10.30
N LYS A 103 -5.39 -2.66 -11.43
CA LYS A 103 -5.48 -1.22 -11.72
C LYS A 103 -6.95 -0.89 -11.98
N ILE A 104 -7.52 0.01 -11.20
CA ILE A 104 -8.93 0.40 -11.33
C ILE A 104 -9.06 1.77 -12.00
N ASP A 105 -8.14 2.70 -11.71
CA ASP A 105 -8.21 4.06 -12.23
C ASP A 105 -6.82 4.76 -12.23
N LYS A 106 -6.79 6.06 -12.50
CA LYS A 106 -5.67 6.97 -12.28
C LYS A 106 -6.08 8.18 -11.44
N SER A 107 -5.16 8.69 -10.62
CA SER A 107 -5.41 9.95 -9.90
C SER A 107 -5.51 11.12 -10.88
N LYS A 108 -6.48 12.02 -10.65
CA LYS A 108 -6.85 13.10 -11.58
C LYS A 108 -5.70 14.05 -11.90
N ASN A 109 -4.88 14.40 -10.91
CA ASN A 109 -3.89 15.47 -11.04
C ASN A 109 -2.47 14.96 -11.35
N LEU A 110 -2.08 13.83 -10.75
CA LEU A 110 -0.70 13.33 -10.81
C LEU A 110 -0.55 12.11 -11.73
N GLY A 111 -1.66 11.55 -12.21
CA GLY A 111 -1.64 10.37 -13.08
C GLY A 111 -1.17 9.09 -12.39
N LEU A 112 -1.21 9.04 -11.06
CA LEU A 112 -0.84 7.86 -10.27
C LEU A 112 -1.80 6.73 -10.57
N LEU A 113 -1.31 5.50 -10.77
CA LEU A 113 -2.17 4.34 -10.97
C LEU A 113 -2.80 3.93 -9.65
N LEU A 114 -4.12 3.92 -9.57
CA LEU A 114 -4.85 3.37 -8.43
C LEU A 114 -4.96 1.86 -8.59
N MET A 115 -4.32 1.12 -7.68
CA MET A 115 -4.36 -0.34 -7.61
C MET A 115 -5.24 -0.74 -6.43
N MET A 116 -6.16 -1.70 -6.62
CA MET A 116 -7.02 -2.21 -5.54
C MET A 116 -7.13 -3.74 -5.57
N LYS A 117 -7.41 -4.31 -4.40
CA LYS A 117 -7.66 -5.75 -4.24
C LYS A 117 -8.64 -6.01 -3.09
N ILE A 118 -9.53 -6.98 -3.29
CA ILE A 118 -10.26 -7.63 -2.20
C ILE A 118 -9.36 -8.73 -1.63
N ILE A 119 -8.91 -8.54 -0.40
CA ILE A 119 -8.10 -9.49 0.38
C ILE A 119 -9.03 -10.58 0.89
N LYS A 120 -8.67 -11.83 0.63
CA LYS A 120 -9.41 -12.98 1.15
C LYS A 120 -9.02 -13.20 2.62
N PRO A 121 -9.96 -13.68 3.46
CA PRO A 121 -9.62 -14.13 4.81
C PRO A 121 -8.62 -15.29 4.76
#